data_AF-A0A0K2UVS4-F1
#
_entry.id   AF-A0A0K2UVS4-F1
#
_cell.length_a   1.000
_cell.length_b   1.000
_cell.length_c   1.000
_cell.angle_alpha   90.00
_cell.angle_beta   90.00
_cell.angle_gamma   90.00
#
_symmetry.space_group_name_H-M   'P 1'
#
loop_
_entity.id
_entity.type
_entity.pdbx_description
1 polymer ?
#
loop_
_entity_poly.entity_id
_entity_poly.type
_entity_poly.pdbx_seq_one_letter_code
_entity_poly.pdbx_strand_id
1 'polypeptide(L)'
;HLEVLFYDRFTHLHGTTQMSSTSQYKDLFNGSYISNPVYDHLFKLIIIGESGVGKTCITLRFTDELFKLNFTHTLGVDFKIKTVDIKGKKIKLQIWDTAGQERFHAVTTSHYKHTHGVILVYDITNYNSFLNIRKWLRNVEEFGREGAHLVLVGNKLDLESQREVTYNGGYQLANDLGM
;
A
#
# COMPACT_ATOMS: atom_id res chain seq x y z
N HIS A 1 -8.69 7.12 -9.13
CA HIS A 1 -7.34 7.36 -9.67
C HIS A 1 -6.29 6.33 -9.20
N LEU A 2 -6.21 5.97 -7.92
CA LEU A 2 -5.27 4.94 -7.43
C LEU A 2 -5.51 3.55 -8.08
N GLU A 3 -6.76 3.10 -8.20
CA GLU A 3 -7.11 1.77 -8.72
C GLU A 3 -6.56 1.48 -10.13
N VAL A 4 -6.59 2.46 -11.03
CA VAL A 4 -6.10 2.34 -12.41
C VAL A 4 -4.58 2.33 -12.47
N LEU A 5 -3.91 3.21 -11.70
CA LEU A 5 -2.45 3.25 -11.60
C LEU A 5 -1.88 1.95 -11.01
N PHE A 6 -2.62 1.31 -10.10
CA PHE A 6 -2.24 0.02 -9.53
C PHE A 6 -2.25 -1.09 -10.57
N TYR A 7 -3.35 -1.27 -11.32
CA TYR A 7 -3.46 -2.40 -12.25
C TYR A 7 -2.45 -2.34 -13.39
N ASP A 8 -2.30 -1.18 -14.03
CA ASP A 8 -1.44 -1.04 -15.20
C ASP A 8 0.04 -1.21 -14.86
N ARG A 9 0.49 -0.85 -13.65
CA ARG A 9 1.89 -1.10 -13.24
C ARG A 9 2.12 -2.50 -12.67
N PHE A 10 1.17 -3.07 -11.92
CA PHE A 10 1.36 -4.39 -11.29
C PHE A 10 1.26 -5.57 -12.26
N THR A 11 0.30 -5.51 -13.21
CA THR A 11 0.02 -6.66 -14.08
C THR A 11 0.99 -6.76 -15.26
N HIS A 12 1.56 -5.64 -15.70
CA HIS A 12 2.51 -5.58 -16.83
C HIS A 12 3.89 -6.17 -16.50
N LEU A 13 4.33 -6.07 -15.23
CA LEU A 13 5.66 -6.49 -14.78
C LEU A 13 5.69 -7.93 -14.25
N HIS A 14 4.58 -8.42 -13.69
CA HIS A 14 4.42 -9.84 -13.31
C HIS A 14 3.82 -10.68 -14.44
N GLY A 15 4.20 -10.37 -15.70
CA GLY A 15 3.62 -10.89 -16.93
C GLY A 15 2.98 -12.24 -16.75
N THR A 16 1.63 -12.27 -16.72
CA THR A 16 0.78 -13.45 -16.51
C THR A 16 1.55 -14.62 -15.90
N THR A 17 1.95 -14.53 -14.62
CA THR A 17 2.37 -15.73 -13.90
C THR A 17 1.14 -16.62 -13.86
N GLN A 18 1.00 -17.50 -14.85
CA GLN A 18 0.18 -18.69 -14.73
C GLN A 18 0.68 -19.34 -13.44
N MET A 19 -0.18 -19.40 -12.44
CA MET A 19 0.03 -20.33 -11.35
C MET A 19 0.08 -21.71 -11.98
N SER A 20 1.29 -22.22 -12.14
CA SER A 20 1.56 -23.62 -12.37
C SER A 20 0.81 -24.41 -11.31
N SER A 21 -0.01 -25.34 -11.77
CA SER A 21 -0.67 -26.39 -11.01
C SER A 21 0.11 -26.80 -9.75
N THR A 22 -0.37 -26.39 -8.57
CA THR A 22 -0.01 -27.03 -7.31
C THR A 22 -1.24 -27.66 -6.69
N SER A 23 -1.21 -28.98 -6.77
CA SER A 23 -2.08 -29.96 -6.14
C SER A 23 -2.36 -29.69 -4.66
N GLN A 24 -3.62 -29.94 -4.28
CA GLN A 24 -4.11 -30.33 -2.95
C GLN A 24 -3.97 -29.30 -1.81
N TYR A 25 -5.02 -28.49 -1.63
CA TYR A 25 -5.36 -27.94 -0.31
C TYR A 25 -6.09 -29.02 0.51
N LYS A 26 -5.37 -29.67 1.43
CA LYS A 26 -5.95 -30.38 2.57
C LYS A 26 -5.71 -29.51 3.79
N ASP A 27 -6.77 -29.01 4.42
CA ASP A 27 -6.94 -29.04 5.88
C ASP A 27 -8.34 -28.59 6.33
N LEU A 28 -9.07 -29.61 6.82
CA LEU A 28 -9.92 -29.66 8.01
C LEU A 28 -10.97 -28.56 8.24
N PHE A 29 -12.11 -28.67 7.56
CA PHE A 29 -13.44 -28.76 8.17
C PHE A 29 -14.43 -29.27 7.08
N ASN A 30 -14.98 -30.46 7.27
CA ASN A 30 -16.09 -31.06 6.52
C ASN A 30 -16.06 -30.95 4.97
N GLY A 31 -15.24 -31.80 4.34
CA GLY A 31 -15.61 -32.60 3.15
C GLY A 31 -16.19 -31.91 1.91
N SER A 32 -16.18 -30.58 1.81
CA SER A 32 -16.67 -29.83 0.66
C SER A 32 -15.48 -29.22 -0.05
N TYR A 33 -15.37 -29.50 -1.36
CA TYR A 33 -14.44 -28.80 -2.23
C TYR A 33 -14.73 -27.30 -2.12
N ILE A 34 -13.79 -26.54 -1.57
CA ILE A 34 -13.88 -25.07 -1.62
C ILE A 34 -13.84 -24.72 -3.11
N SER A 35 -14.96 -24.18 -3.59
CA SER A 35 -15.07 -23.62 -4.94
C SER A 35 -13.92 -22.64 -5.17
N ASN A 36 -13.45 -22.55 -6.42
CA ASN A 36 -12.35 -21.68 -6.85
C ASN A 36 -12.33 -20.35 -6.06
N PRO A 37 -11.14 -19.85 -5.67
CA PRO A 37 -11.04 -18.61 -4.92
C PRO A 37 -11.89 -17.53 -5.59
N VAL A 38 -12.67 -16.80 -4.80
CA VAL A 38 -13.62 -15.75 -5.24
C VAL A 38 -12.92 -14.58 -5.97
N TYR A 39 -11.61 -14.66 -6.16
CA TYR A 39 -10.71 -13.68 -6.75
C TYR A 39 -9.65 -14.37 -7.62
N ASP A 40 -9.27 -13.72 -8.71
CA ASP A 40 -8.21 -14.16 -9.65
C ASP A 40 -6.81 -13.91 -9.09
N HIS A 41 -6.61 -12.80 -8.37
CA HIS A 41 -5.30 -12.38 -7.87
C HIS A 41 -5.38 -11.84 -6.44
N LEU A 42 -4.29 -12.03 -5.68
CA LEU A 42 -4.10 -11.48 -4.34
C LEU A 42 -2.85 -10.62 -4.31
N PHE A 43 -3.01 -9.33 -4.03
CA PHE A 43 -1.87 -8.43 -3.78
C PHE A 43 -1.84 -7.99 -2.32
N LYS A 44 -0.62 -7.77 -1.86
CA LYS A 44 -0.29 -7.38 -0.50
C LYS A 44 0.34 -6.01 -0.55
N LEU A 45 -0.26 -5.03 0.11
CA LEU A 45 0.15 -3.64 0.06
C LEU A 45 0.43 -3.12 1.46
N ILE A 46 1.55 -2.43 1.66
CA ILE A 46 1.81 -1.72 2.91
C ILE A 46 1.80 -0.22 2.66
N ILE A 47 1.19 0.54 3.57
CA ILE A 47 1.20 2.00 3.53
C ILE A 47 2.12 2.49 4.64
N ILE A 48 3.13 3.28 4.27
CA ILE A 48 4.17 3.80 5.16
C ILE A 48 4.42 5.29 4.93
N GLY A 49 5.04 5.94 5.91
CA GLY A 49 5.23 7.39 5.94
C GLY A 49 5.09 7.94 7.35
N GLU A 50 5.42 9.21 7.55
CA GLU A 50 5.40 9.87 8.86
C GLU A 50 4.03 9.81 9.57
N SER A 51 4.04 10.00 10.89
CA SER A 51 2.81 10.19 11.64
C SER A 51 2.08 11.45 11.15
N GLY A 52 0.75 11.42 11.10
CA GLY A 52 -0.04 12.59 10.72
C GLY A 52 -0.21 12.84 9.21
N VAL A 53 0.48 12.09 8.33
CA VAL A 53 0.39 12.29 6.87
C VAL A 53 -0.92 11.79 6.25
N GLY A 54 -1.72 11.01 7.00
CA GLY A 54 -3.05 10.56 6.58
C GLY A 54 -3.13 9.16 5.95
N LYS A 55 -2.18 8.25 6.25
CA LYS A 55 -2.18 6.84 5.81
C LYS A 55 -3.51 6.14 6.10
N THR A 56 -3.96 6.19 7.35
CA THR A 56 -5.25 5.62 7.78
C THR A 56 -6.44 6.24 7.07
N CYS A 57 -6.42 7.56 6.82
CA CYS A 57 -7.47 8.23 6.06
C CYS A 57 -7.54 7.71 4.61
N ILE A 58 -6.39 7.52 3.96
CA ILE A 58 -6.30 6.93 2.61
C ILE A 58 -6.85 5.51 2.64
N THR A 59 -6.40 4.66 3.58
CA THR A 59 -6.85 3.27 3.69
C THR A 59 -8.36 3.20 3.89
N LEU A 60 -8.90 3.93 4.88
CA LEU A 60 -10.34 3.92 5.17
C LEU A 60 -11.17 4.47 4.01
N ARG A 61 -10.72 5.56 3.37
CA ARG A 61 -11.41 6.11 2.20
C ARG A 61 -11.42 5.12 1.05
N PHE A 62 -10.33 4.37 0.88
CA PHE A 62 -10.21 3.38 -0.16
C PHE A 62 -11.06 2.13 0.10
N THR A 63 -11.06 1.61 1.34
CA THR A 63 -11.72 0.34 1.67
C THR A 63 -13.19 0.48 2.06
N ASP A 64 -13.52 1.53 2.80
CA ASP A 64 -14.82 1.67 3.46
C ASP A 64 -15.65 2.81 2.84
N GLU A 65 -15.12 3.55 1.85
CA GLU A 65 -15.67 4.79 1.25
C GLU A 65 -15.92 5.94 2.25
N LEU A 66 -15.62 5.72 3.54
CA LEU A 66 -15.83 6.65 4.62
C LEU A 66 -14.69 7.66 4.74
N PHE A 67 -15.03 8.91 5.01
CA PHE A 67 -14.09 9.94 5.47
C PHE A 67 -14.32 10.18 6.96
N LYS A 68 -13.33 9.87 7.82
CA LYS A 68 -13.38 10.19 9.24
C LYS A 68 -12.67 11.52 9.48
N LEU A 69 -13.41 12.52 9.96
CA LEU A 69 -12.90 13.83 10.39
C LEU A 69 -12.18 13.76 11.76
N ASN A 70 -12.45 12.72 12.56
CA ASN A 70 -11.87 12.57 13.89
C ASN A 70 -10.53 11.84 13.79
N PHE A 71 -9.45 12.59 14.04
CA PHE A 71 -8.08 12.10 14.00
C PHE A 71 -7.75 11.32 15.29
N THR A 72 -7.89 10.00 15.26
CA THR A 72 -7.32 9.13 16.29
C THR A 72 -6.02 8.53 15.78
N HIS A 73 -4.94 8.64 16.55
CA HIS A 73 -3.66 8.01 16.21
C HIS A 73 -3.84 6.50 16.07
N THR A 74 -3.29 5.92 15.00
CA THR A 74 -3.25 4.47 14.80
C THR A 74 -2.29 3.85 15.80
N LEU A 75 -2.83 3.01 16.68
CA LEU A 75 -2.03 2.22 17.60
C LEU A 75 -1.59 0.93 16.89
N GLY A 76 -0.33 0.86 16.45
CA GLY A 76 0.23 -0.34 15.82
C GLY A 76 -0.08 -0.47 14.32
N VAL A 77 -0.56 -1.63 13.87
CA VAL A 77 -0.84 -1.94 12.46
C VAL A 77 -2.30 -2.38 12.33
N ASP A 78 -3.05 -1.72 11.44
CA ASP A 78 -4.41 -2.14 11.07
C ASP A 78 -4.40 -2.89 9.72
N PHE A 79 -5.32 -3.83 9.56
CA PHE A 79 -5.39 -4.70 8.40
C PHE A 79 -6.76 -4.60 7.73
N LYS A 80 -6.75 -4.24 6.45
CA LYS A 80 -7.96 -4.08 5.65
C LYS A 80 -7.90 -4.93 4.39
N ILE A 81 -9.08 -5.37 3.93
CA ILE A 81 -9.23 -6.12 2.69
C ILE A 81 -10.24 -5.38 1.80
N LYS A 82 -9.89 -5.19 0.53
CA LYS A 82 -10.83 -4.75 -0.52
C LYS A 82 -10.69 -5.65 -1.74
N THR A 83 -11.80 -6.08 -2.31
CA THR A 83 -11.81 -6.73 -3.62
C THR A 83 -12.27 -5.73 -4.66
N VAL A 84 -11.49 -5.58 -5.72
CA VAL A 84 -11.79 -4.70 -6.86
C VAL A 84 -11.91 -5.53 -8.14
N ASP A 85 -12.78 -5.12 -9.06
CA ASP A 85 -12.81 -5.70 -10.41
C ASP A 85 -12.04 -4.76 -11.34
N ILE A 86 -10.98 -5.27 -11.95
CA ILE A 86 -10.20 -4.49 -12.91
C ILE A 86 -9.98 -5.33 -14.17
N LYS A 87 -10.47 -4.80 -15.31
CA LYS A 87 -10.47 -5.47 -16.62
C LYS A 87 -11.05 -6.90 -16.57
N GLY A 88 -12.12 -7.10 -15.80
CA GLY A 88 -12.81 -8.38 -15.66
C GLY A 88 -12.08 -9.39 -14.76
N LYS A 89 -11.04 -8.95 -14.04
CA LYS A 89 -10.31 -9.74 -13.05
C LYS A 89 -10.63 -9.25 -11.65
N LYS A 90 -11.07 -10.17 -10.81
CA LYS A 90 -11.33 -9.90 -9.38
C LYS A 90 -10.00 -9.94 -8.63
N ILE A 91 -9.58 -8.78 -8.17
CA ILE A 91 -8.32 -8.61 -7.45
C ILE A 91 -8.63 -8.36 -5.98
N LYS A 92 -8.11 -9.23 -5.12
CA LYS A 92 -8.17 -9.06 -3.67
C LYS A 92 -6.92 -8.30 -3.22
N LEU A 93 -7.12 -7.15 -2.59
CA LEU A 93 -6.08 -6.33 -1.99
C LEU A 93 -6.09 -6.56 -0.48
N GLN A 94 -4.94 -6.90 0.07
CA GLN A 94 -4.66 -6.91 1.50
C GLN A 94 -3.80 -5.70 1.83
N ILE A 95 -4.29 -4.81 2.68
CA ILE A 95 -3.66 -3.53 2.98
C ILE A 95 -3.29 -3.49 4.46
N TRP A 96 -1.99 -3.31 4.72
CA TRP A 96 -1.45 -3.07 6.05
C TRP A 96 -1.25 -1.57 6.23
N ASP A 97 -2.13 -0.96 7.03
CA ASP A 97 -2.00 0.43 7.48
C ASP A 97 -1.12 0.47 8.72
N THR A 98 -0.06 1.27 8.69
CA THR A 98 0.96 1.28 9.75
C THR A 98 0.91 2.56 10.56
N ALA A 99 1.20 2.47 11.87
CA ALA A 99 1.50 3.65 12.67
C ALA A 99 2.75 4.34 12.12
N GLY A 100 2.66 5.65 11.91
CA GLY A 100 3.77 6.46 11.40
C GLY A 100 4.84 6.82 12.43
N GLN A 101 4.78 6.24 13.64
CA GLN A 101 5.79 6.49 14.66
C GLN A 101 6.93 5.47 14.58
N GLU A 102 8.15 6.00 14.68
CA GLU A 102 9.41 5.28 14.70
C GLU A 102 9.49 4.15 15.75
N ARG A 103 8.73 4.28 16.86
CA ARG A 103 8.71 3.29 17.95
C ARG A 103 8.10 1.94 17.56
N PHE A 104 7.45 1.83 16.39
CA PHE A 104 6.86 0.59 15.89
C PHE A 104 7.69 -0.08 14.78
N HIS A 105 8.91 0.38 14.49
CA HIS A 105 9.78 -0.20 13.46
C HIS A 105 9.95 -1.73 13.58
N ALA A 106 9.97 -2.29 14.80
CA ALA A 106 10.05 -3.75 15.02
C ALA A 106 8.77 -4.53 14.68
N VAL A 107 7.59 -3.87 14.66
CA VAL A 107 6.30 -4.50 14.29
C VAL A 107 6.08 -4.46 12.78
N THR A 108 6.74 -3.53 12.07
CA THR A 108 6.62 -3.37 10.60
C THR A 108 7.52 -4.32 9.81
N THR A 109 8.67 -4.73 10.36
CA THR A 109 9.66 -5.59 9.67
C THR A 109 9.09 -6.90 9.14
N SER A 110 8.19 -7.56 9.88
CA SER A 110 7.54 -8.81 9.44
C SER A 110 6.58 -8.64 8.26
N HIS A 111 6.04 -7.43 8.08
CA HIS A 111 5.05 -7.12 7.04
C HIS A 111 5.70 -6.80 5.69
N TYR A 112 6.96 -6.37 5.66
CA TYR A 112 7.67 -6.06 4.41
C TYR A 112 8.00 -7.31 3.57
N LYS A 113 8.38 -8.44 4.20
CA LYS A 113 8.91 -9.65 3.51
C LYS A 113 8.01 -10.27 2.43
N HIS A 114 6.71 -10.01 2.46
CA HIS A 114 5.75 -10.58 1.49
C HIS A 114 4.87 -9.51 0.84
N THR A 115 5.26 -8.26 0.97
CA THR A 115 4.53 -7.15 0.37
C THR A 115 4.84 -7.10 -1.13
N HIS A 116 3.78 -7.04 -1.92
CA HIS A 116 3.87 -6.91 -3.37
C HIS A 116 4.06 -5.44 -3.76
N GLY A 117 3.49 -4.50 -3.00
CA GLY A 117 3.61 -3.06 -3.26
C GLY A 117 3.65 -2.18 -2.01
N VAL A 118 4.40 -1.11 -2.08
CA VAL A 118 4.58 -0.16 -1.00
C VAL A 118 4.07 1.21 -1.42
N ILE A 119 3.20 1.79 -0.60
CA ILE A 119 2.69 3.15 -0.78
C ILE A 119 3.41 4.04 0.23
N LEU A 120 4.30 4.89 -0.29
CA LEU A 120 5.02 5.92 0.46
C LEU A 120 4.19 7.19 0.47
N VAL A 121 3.75 7.62 1.65
CA VAL A 121 2.85 8.77 1.81
C VAL A 121 3.58 9.92 2.51
N TYR A 122 3.51 11.10 1.92
CA TYR A 122 3.87 12.37 2.57
C TYR A 122 2.67 13.33 2.53
N ASP A 123 2.76 14.40 3.33
CA ASP A 123 1.78 15.48 3.39
C ASP A 123 2.33 16.69 2.63
N ILE A 124 1.55 17.22 1.68
CA ILE A 124 1.98 18.36 0.87
C ILE A 124 2.17 19.64 1.68
N THR A 125 1.57 19.74 2.87
CA THR A 125 1.68 20.89 3.78
C THR A 125 2.76 20.69 4.84
N ASN A 126 3.60 19.65 4.72
CA ASN A 126 4.66 19.36 5.68
C ASN A 126 5.91 18.86 4.95
N TYR A 127 6.86 19.77 4.72
CA TYR A 127 8.10 19.48 4.02
C TYR A 127 8.96 18.40 4.70
N ASN A 128 8.95 18.32 6.04
CA ASN A 128 9.70 17.28 6.76
C ASN A 128 9.19 15.87 6.45
N SER A 129 7.87 15.71 6.27
CA SER A 129 7.29 14.43 5.88
C SER A 129 7.77 13.97 4.50
N PHE A 130 8.01 14.92 3.59
CA PHE A 130 8.56 14.66 2.26
C PHE A 130 10.05 14.28 2.30
N LEU A 131 10.85 14.98 3.10
CA LEU A 131 12.28 14.63 3.28
C LEU A 131 12.45 13.21 3.84
N ASN A 132 11.57 12.80 4.75
CA ASN A 132 11.65 11.50 5.40
C ASN A 132 11.27 10.33 4.49
N ILE A 133 10.73 10.55 3.29
CA ILE A 133 10.44 9.48 2.31
C ILE A 133 11.67 8.60 2.05
N ARG A 134 12.86 9.20 1.93
CA ARG A 134 14.11 8.43 1.72
C ARG A 134 14.45 7.53 2.91
N LYS A 135 14.13 7.94 4.14
CA LYS A 135 14.28 7.10 5.33
C LYS A 135 13.33 5.92 5.29
N TRP A 136 12.06 6.16 4.93
CA TRP A 136 11.07 5.10 4.79
C TRP A 136 11.41 4.11 3.68
N LEU A 137 11.95 4.60 2.55
CA LEU A 137 12.41 3.74 1.45
C LEU A 137 13.57 2.82 1.86
N ARG A 138 14.57 3.33 2.59
CA ARG A 138 15.67 2.48 3.09
C ARG A 138 15.17 1.30 3.92
N ASN A 139 14.14 1.50 4.74
CA ASN A 139 13.53 0.40 5.50
C ASN A 139 12.87 -0.65 4.57
N VAL A 140 12.29 -0.23 3.44
CA VAL A 140 11.73 -1.14 2.44
C VAL A 140 12.85 -1.92 1.75
N GLU A 141 13.94 -1.27 1.40
CA GLU A 141 15.10 -1.92 0.76
C GLU A 141 15.78 -2.93 1.70
N GLU A 142 15.84 -2.63 3.00
CA GLU A 142 16.47 -3.50 4.01
C GLU A 142 15.61 -4.73 4.36
N PHE A 143 14.30 -4.58 4.49
CA PHE A 143 13.41 -5.63 5.02
C PHE A 143 12.38 -6.17 4.02
N GLY A 144 12.24 -5.52 2.87
CA GLY A 144 11.25 -5.84 1.85
C GLY A 144 11.66 -6.95 0.91
N ARG A 145 10.66 -7.39 0.14
CA ARG A 145 10.87 -8.30 -0.98
C ARG A 145 11.53 -7.53 -2.13
N GLU A 146 12.57 -8.11 -2.72
CA GLU A 146 13.15 -7.60 -3.97
C GLU A 146 12.08 -7.53 -5.07
N GLY A 147 12.02 -6.39 -5.76
CA GLY A 147 11.02 -6.14 -6.81
C GLY A 147 9.63 -5.75 -6.31
N ALA A 148 9.45 -5.40 -5.03
CA ALA A 148 8.20 -4.77 -4.59
C ALA A 148 7.96 -3.44 -5.32
N HIS A 149 6.75 -3.22 -5.82
CA HIS A 149 6.41 -1.99 -6.54
C HIS A 149 6.26 -0.82 -5.58
N LEU A 150 6.88 0.31 -5.91
CA LEU A 150 6.86 1.51 -5.09
C LEU A 150 5.93 2.55 -5.70
N VAL A 151 5.13 3.21 -4.86
CA VAL A 151 4.26 4.31 -5.27
C VAL A 151 4.42 5.45 -4.27
N LEU A 152 4.77 6.64 -4.76
CA LEU A 152 4.83 7.86 -3.96
C LEU A 152 3.49 8.61 -4.03
N VAL A 153 2.96 9.01 -2.88
CA VAL A 153 1.68 9.72 -2.75
C VAL A 153 1.87 10.99 -1.91
N GLY A 154 1.59 12.15 -2.50
CA GLY A 154 1.41 13.41 -1.78
C GLY A 154 -0.06 13.58 -1.37
N ASN A 155 -0.34 13.52 -0.07
CA ASN A 155 -1.68 13.60 0.48
C ASN A 155 -2.04 15.05 0.89
N LYS A 156 -3.32 15.28 1.24
CA LYS A 156 -3.90 16.57 1.67
C LYS A 156 -3.93 17.64 0.57
N LEU A 157 -4.19 17.22 -0.66
CA LEU A 157 -4.33 18.12 -1.84
C LEU A 157 -5.44 19.17 -1.68
N ASP A 158 -6.40 18.94 -0.78
CA ASP A 158 -7.42 19.91 -0.40
C ASP A 158 -6.87 21.15 0.31
N LEU A 159 -5.65 21.08 0.87
CA LEU A 159 -4.98 22.18 1.58
C LEU A 159 -3.97 22.91 0.69
N GLU A 160 -4.32 23.17 -0.57
CA GLU A 160 -3.41 23.76 -1.58
C GLU A 160 -2.80 25.10 -1.15
N SER A 161 -3.54 25.92 -0.41
CA SER A 161 -3.05 27.21 0.11
C SER A 161 -1.94 27.10 1.15
N GLN A 162 -1.74 25.90 1.72
CA GLN A 162 -0.72 25.59 2.72
C GLN A 162 0.39 24.70 2.13
N ARG A 163 0.45 24.55 0.80
CA ARG A 163 1.41 23.67 0.14
C ARG A 163 2.86 24.13 0.40
N GLU A 164 3.64 23.22 0.96
CA GLU A 164 5.11 23.35 1.12
C GLU A 164 5.89 22.51 0.11
N VAL A 165 5.26 21.47 -0.46
CA VAL A 165 5.88 20.57 -1.46
C VAL A 165 5.18 20.70 -2.80
N THR A 166 5.89 21.14 -3.83
CA THR A 166 5.34 21.28 -5.19
C THR A 166 5.09 19.91 -5.84
N TYR A 167 4.15 19.87 -6.78
CA TYR A 167 3.94 18.67 -7.61
C TYR A 167 5.22 18.24 -8.32
N ASN A 168 5.95 19.20 -8.93
CA ASN A 168 7.21 18.92 -9.60
C ASN A 168 8.28 18.37 -8.65
N GLY A 169 8.37 18.86 -7.41
CA GLY A 169 9.27 18.31 -6.40
C GLY A 169 8.93 16.85 -6.07
N GLY A 170 7.64 16.54 -5.90
CA GLY A 170 7.16 15.16 -5.72
C GLY A 170 7.49 14.26 -6.91
N TYR A 171 7.24 14.75 -8.13
CA TYR A 171 7.50 14.03 -9.38
C TYR A 171 9.00 13.76 -9.60
N GLN A 172 9.85 14.76 -9.34
CA GLN A 172 11.30 14.59 -9.40
C GLN A 172 11.79 13.56 -8.39
N LEU A 173 11.31 13.62 -7.15
CA LEU A 173 11.66 12.61 -6.14
C LEU A 173 11.24 11.20 -6.56
N ALA A 174 10.04 11.03 -7.15
CA ALA A 174 9.60 9.73 -7.64
C ALA A 174 10.55 9.19 -8.73
N ASN A 175 10.89 10.03 -9.71
CA ASN A 175 11.83 9.65 -10.78
C ASN A 175 13.23 9.30 -10.24
N ASP A 176 13.76 10.11 -9.33
CA ASP A 176 15.08 9.89 -8.70
C ASP A 176 15.15 8.56 -7.94
N LEU A 177 14.01 8.11 -7.42
CA LEU A 177 13.88 6.87 -6.67
C LEU A 177 13.36 5.70 -7.52
N GLY A 178 13.19 5.89 -8.83
CA GLY A 178 12.72 4.84 -9.75
C GLY A 178 11.27 4.42 -9.56
N MET A 179 10.39 5.32 -9.12
CA MET A 179 8.95 5.10 -8.87
C MET A 179 8.03 5.62 -9.99
#